data_AF-A0A8S3YWB4-F1
#
_entry.id   AF-A0A8S3YWB4-F1
#
_cell.length_a   1.000
_cell.length_b   1.000
_cell.length_c   1.000
_cell.angle_alpha   90.00
_cell.angle_beta   90.00
_cell.angle_gamma   90.00
#
_symmetry.space_group_name_H-M   'P 1'
#
loop_
_entity.id
_entity.type
_entity.pdbx_description
1 polymer ?
#
loop_
_entity_poly.entity_id
_entity_poly.type
_entity_poly.pdbx_seq_one_letter_code
_entity_poly.pdbx_strand_id
1 'polypeptide(L)'
;LTETVRQFRLFEGKVPWDLSRRAIKKMSSSPEAFHVLRTAMITSHAVICVCQYLLGIGDRHLSNFMVNLKTGHLVGIDFGHAFGTATQ
;
A
#
# COMPACT_ATOMS: atom_id res chain seq x y z
N LEU A 1 20.77 -10.13 -15.96
CA LEU A 1 20.02 -9.84 -14.71
C LEU A 1 21.05 -9.61 -13.61
N THR A 2 21.11 -8.41 -13.05
CA THR A 2 22.20 -7.91 -12.20
C THR A 2 22.12 -8.45 -10.76
N GLU A 3 23.26 -8.52 -10.06
CA GLU A 3 23.39 -8.91 -8.64
C GLU A 3 22.32 -8.24 -7.74
N THR A 4 21.97 -6.99 -8.02
CA THR A 4 20.90 -6.24 -7.34
C THR A 4 19.55 -6.96 -7.37
N VAL A 5 19.13 -7.48 -8.53
CA VAL A 5 17.85 -8.20 -8.66
C VAL A 5 17.89 -9.48 -7.83
N ARG A 6 19.03 -10.18 -7.80
CA ARG A 6 19.22 -11.39 -6.99
C ARG A 6 19.08 -11.07 -5.50
N GLN A 7 19.78 -10.05 -5.02
CA GLN A 7 19.71 -9.62 -3.62
C GLN A 7 18.30 -9.17 -3.23
N PHE A 8 17.62 -8.41 -4.10
CA PHE A 8 16.24 -7.99 -3.86
C PHE A 8 15.31 -9.18 -3.64
N ARG A 9 15.35 -10.19 -4.53
CA ARG A 9 14.52 -11.40 -4.39
C ARG A 9 14.83 -12.19 -3.13
N LEU A 10 16.09 -12.25 -2.72
CA LEU A 10 16.50 -12.90 -1.47
C LEU A 10 15.90 -12.21 -0.24
N PHE A 11 15.86 -10.88 -0.21
CA PHE A 11 15.24 -10.14 0.89
C PHE A 11 13.71 -10.19 0.85
N GLU A 12 13.11 -10.04 -0.33
CA GLU A 12 11.67 -10.16 -0.55
C GLU A 12 11.16 -11.53 -0.04
N GLY A 13 11.87 -12.61 -0.35
CA GLY A 13 11.52 -13.97 0.08
C GLY A 13 11.56 -14.21 1.60
N LYS A 14 12.17 -13.31 2.38
CA LYS A 14 12.14 -13.39 3.86
C LYS A 14 10.82 -12.88 4.44
N VAL A 15 10.07 -12.09 3.68
CA VAL A 15 8.79 -11.53 4.11
C VAL A 15 7.67 -12.49 3.72
N PRO A 16 6.75 -12.85 4.63
CA PRO A 16 5.63 -13.71 4.27
C PRO A 16 4.74 -13.06 3.21
N TRP A 17 4.54 -13.76 2.08
CA TRP A 17 3.85 -13.23 0.89
C TRP A 17 2.38 -12.86 1.12
N ASP A 18 1.74 -13.41 2.14
CA ASP A 18 0.29 -13.33 2.38
C ASP A 18 -0.10 -12.39 3.54
N LEU A 19 0.81 -11.54 4.02
CA LEU A 19 0.57 -10.67 5.18
C LEU A 19 -0.70 -9.82 5.03
N SER A 20 -0.87 -9.12 3.90
CA SER A 20 -2.06 -8.29 3.65
C SER A 20 -3.33 -9.14 3.60
N ARG A 21 -3.26 -10.33 2.99
CA ARG A 21 -4.39 -11.27 2.94
C ARG A 21 -4.79 -11.73 4.34
N ARG A 22 -3.82 -12.09 5.19
CA ARG A 22 -4.06 -12.49 6.58
C ARG A 22 -4.64 -11.36 7.42
N ALA A 23 -4.14 -10.13 7.24
CA ALA A 23 -4.66 -8.96 7.93
C ALA A 23 -6.13 -8.69 7.58
N ILE A 24 -6.46 -8.60 6.29
CA ILE A 24 -7.85 -8.38 5.84
C ILE A 24 -8.74 -9.52 6.30
N LYS A 25 -8.28 -10.78 6.23
CA LYS A 25 -9.03 -11.95 6.72
C LYS A 25 -9.32 -11.84 8.22
N LYS A 26 -8.35 -11.40 9.03
CA LYS A 26 -8.52 -11.21 10.48
C LYS A 26 -9.53 -10.09 10.80
N MET A 27 -9.67 -9.10 9.92
CA MET A 27 -10.65 -8.01 10.04
C MET A 27 -12.05 -8.39 9.53
N SER A 28 -12.20 -9.55 8.89
CA SER A 28 -13.42 -9.96 8.22
C SER A 28 -14.21 -10.96 9.07
N SER A 29 -15.52 -10.73 9.24
CA SER A 29 -16.42 -11.68 9.90
C SER A 29 -16.94 -12.79 8.98
N SER A 30 -16.88 -12.57 7.66
CA SER A 30 -17.34 -13.52 6.64
C SER A 30 -16.53 -13.39 5.34
N PRO A 31 -16.63 -14.35 4.40
CA PRO A 31 -16.03 -14.24 3.06
C PRO A 31 -16.52 -13.02 2.26
N GLU A 32 -17.78 -12.63 2.42
CA GLU A 32 -18.36 -11.43 1.81
C GLU A 32 -17.74 -10.17 2.40
N ALA A 33 -17.58 -10.10 3.72
CA ALA A 33 -16.88 -9.00 4.37
C ALA A 33 -15.42 -8.90 3.91
N PHE A 34 -14.74 -10.04 3.74
CA PHE A 34 -13.39 -10.10 3.17
C PHE A 34 -13.34 -9.54 1.76
N HIS A 35 -14.30 -9.88 0.91
CA HIS A 35 -14.39 -9.34 -0.43
C HIS A 35 -14.58 -7.82 -0.41
N VAL A 36 -15.50 -7.31 0.40
CA VAL A 36 -15.77 -5.86 0.54
C VAL A 36 -14.53 -5.11 1.02
N LEU A 37 -13.91 -5.56 2.12
CA LEU A 37 -12.71 -4.91 2.68
C LEU A 37 -11.53 -4.93 1.70
N ARG A 38 -11.31 -6.05 1.01
CA ARG A 38 -10.26 -6.17 -0.01
C ARG A 38 -10.52 -5.20 -1.17
N THR A 39 -11.75 -5.14 -1.67
CA THR A 39 -12.11 -4.26 -2.78
C THR A 39 -11.96 -2.78 -2.38
N ALA A 40 -12.38 -2.39 -1.18
CA ALA A 40 -12.19 -1.04 -0.67
C ALA A 40 -10.71 -0.65 -0.54
N MET A 41 -9.86 -1.55 -0.03
CA MET A 41 -8.42 -1.30 0.09
C MET A 41 -7.74 -1.14 -1.27
N ILE A 42 -8.04 -2.03 -2.23
CA ILE A 42 -7.44 -1.97 -3.58
C ILE A 42 -7.88 -0.72 -4.33
N THR A 43 -9.18 -0.40 -4.30
CA THR A 43 -9.73 0.76 -5.02
C THR A 43 -9.18 2.08 -4.47
N SER A 44 -9.21 2.28 -3.15
CA SER A 44 -8.65 3.48 -2.51
C SER A 44 -7.14 3.62 -2.75
N HIS A 45 -6.38 2.51 -2.67
CA HIS A 45 -4.94 2.53 -2.97
C HIS A 45 -4.66 2.91 -4.42
N ALA A 46 -5.39 2.35 -5.38
CA ALA A 46 -5.23 2.67 -6.81
C ALA A 46 -5.49 4.16 -7.09
N VAL A 47 -6.56 4.73 -6.51
CA VAL A 47 -6.88 6.16 -6.64
C VAL A 47 -5.75 7.02 -6.07
N ILE A 48 -5.28 6.71 -4.85
CA ILE A 48 -4.18 7.46 -4.22
C ILE A 48 -2.90 7.35 -5.05
N CYS A 49 -2.58 6.19 -5.62
CA CYS A 49 -1.42 6.03 -6.49
C CYS A 49 -1.45 6.96 -7.71
N VAL A 50 -2.59 7.04 -8.39
CA VAL A 50 -2.76 7.91 -9.57
C VAL A 50 -2.69 9.39 -9.15
N CYS A 51 -3.41 9.79 -8.11
CA CYS A 51 -3.40 11.17 -7.63
C CYS A 51 -2.00 11.62 -7.18
N GLN A 52 -1.30 10.80 -6.40
CA GLN A 52 0.05 11.13 -5.91
C GLN A 52 1.09 11.18 -7.04
N TYR A 53 0.93 10.35 -8.08
CA TYR A 53 1.75 10.46 -9.29
C TYR A 53 1.53 11.80 -10.01
N LEU A 54 0.28 12.17 -10.27
CA LEU A 54 -0.07 13.43 -10.95
C LEU A 54 0.43 14.67 -10.18
N LEU A 55 0.42 14.61 -8.84
CA LEU A 55 0.88 15.69 -7.96
C LEU A 55 2.39 15.65 -7.68
N GLY A 56 3.12 14.64 -8.15
CA GLY A 56 4.55 14.47 -7.88
C GLY A 56 4.89 14.25 -6.41
N ILE A 57 4.04 13.55 -5.65
CA ILE A 57 4.27 13.19 -4.25
C ILE A 57 5.14 11.92 -4.19
N GLY A 58 6.36 12.06 -3.68
CA GLY A 58 7.36 10.98 -3.70
C GLY A 58 7.59 10.24 -2.38
N ASP A 59 7.39 10.88 -1.23
CA ASP A 59 7.66 10.28 0.09
C ASP A 59 6.52 9.35 0.54
N ARG A 60 6.54 8.11 0.05
CA ARG A 60 5.45 7.13 0.17
C ARG A 60 5.82 5.92 1.02
N HIS A 61 6.52 6.14 2.13
CA HIS A 61 6.85 5.06 3.07
C HIS A 61 5.59 4.54 3.79
N LEU A 62 5.68 3.35 4.40
CA LEU A 62 4.52 2.67 5.00
C LEU A 62 3.75 3.53 6.02
N SER A 63 4.43 4.36 6.81
CA SER A 63 3.78 5.23 7.80
C SER A 63 2.97 6.39 7.22
N ASN A 64 3.15 6.72 5.94
CA ASN A 64 2.35 7.75 5.25
C ASN A 64 1.03 7.19 4.69
N PHE A 65 0.72 5.92 4.98
CA PHE A 65 -0.54 5.29 4.66
C PHE A 65 -1.26 4.82 5.90
N MET A 66 -2.43 5.40 6.14
CA MET A 66 -3.36 4.95 7.18
C MET A 66 -4.42 4.05 6.56
N VAL A 67 -4.77 2.96 7.24
CA VAL A 67 -5.87 2.07 6.83
C VAL A 67 -7.00 2.18 7.83
N ASN A 68 -8.20 2.49 7.37
CA ASN A 68 -9.40 2.43 8.19
C ASN A 68 -9.78 0.96 8.44
N LEU A 69 -9.60 0.49 9.66
CA LEU A 69 -9.83 -0.91 10.02
C LEU A 69 -11.32 -1.34 9.97
N LYS A 70 -12.26 -0.40 9.91
CA LYS A 70 -13.69 -0.71 9.79
C LYS A 70 -14.13 -0.85 8.33
N THR A 71 -13.53 -0.06 7.43
CA THR A 71 -14.00 0.06 6.04
C THR A 71 -13.00 -0.45 5.01
N GLY A 72 -11.76 -0.76 5.40
CA GLY A 72 -10.68 -1.17 4.50
C GLY A 72 -10.08 -0.06 3.65
N HIS A 73 -10.56 1.19 3.76
CA HIS A 73 -10.06 2.30 2.96
C HIS A 73 -8.65 2.72 3.39
N LEU A 74 -7.77 2.92 2.41
CA LEU A 74 -6.43 3.45 2.57
C LEU A 74 -6.45 4.96 2.34
N VAL A 75 -5.74 5.71 3.18
CA VAL A 75 -5.63 7.17 3.14
C VAL A 75 -4.16 7.55 3.16
N GLY A 76 -3.73 8.39 2.22
CA GLY A 76 -2.40 9.00 2.23
C GLY A 76 -2.38 10.19 3.18
N ILE A 77 -1.33 10.31 3.99
CA ILE A 77 -1.07 11.46 4.85
C ILE A 77 0.33 12.02 4.55
N ASP A 78 0.65 13.15 5.18
CA ASP A 78 1.95 13.81 5.11
C ASP A 78 2.41 14.10 3.67
N PHE A 79 1.87 15.19 3.12
CA PHE A 79 2.16 15.64 1.76
C PHE A 79 3.30 16.68 1.72
N GLY A 80 4.20 16.67 2.70
CA GLY A 80 5.28 17.66 2.84
C GLY A 80 6.23 17.72 1.63
N HIS A 81 6.38 16.62 0.89
CA HIS A 81 7.19 16.52 -0.33
C HIS A 81 6.33 16.45 -1.61
N ALA A 82 5.52 17.48 -1.85
CA ALA A 82 4.74 17.63 -3.07
C ALA A 82 5.56 18.28 -4.21
N PHE A 83 5.11 18.12 -5.46
CA PHE A 83 5.71 18.76 -6.65
C PHE A 83 7.16 18.35 -6.96
N GLY A 84 7.52 17.09 -6.73
CA GLY A 84 8.80 16.53 -7.20
C GLY A 84 10.01 16.84 -6.32
N THR A 85 9.83 17.45 -5.16
CA THR A 85 10.92 17.77 -4.21
C THR A 85 11.60 16.54 -3.62
N ALA A 86 10.99 15.35 -3.70
CA ALA A 86 11.62 14.10 -3.26
C ALA A 86 12.63 13.51 -4.27
N THR A 87 12.60 13.99 -5.51
CA THR A 87 13.43 13.48 -6.62
C THR A 87 14.31 14.54 -7.28
N GLN A 88 14.14 15.82 -6.94
CA GLN A 88 15.06 16.90 -7.33
C GLN A 88 16.27 16.96 -6.42
#